data_AF-A0A1I1HUD2-F1
#
_entry.id   AF-A0A1I1HUD2-F1
#
_cell.length_a   1.000
_cell.length_b   1.000
_cell.length_c   1.000
_cell.angle_alpha   90.00
_cell.angle_beta   90.00
_cell.angle_gamma   90.00
#
_symmetry.space_group_name_H-M   'P 1'
#
loop_
_entity.id
_entity.type
_entity.pdbx_description
1 polymer ?
#
loop_
_entity_poly.entity_id
_entity_poly.type
_entity_poly.pdbx_seq_one_letter_code
_entity_poly.pdbx_strand_id
1 'polypeptide(L)'
;MNRLEYYIDKFPDYKFYGIEVDDRRFFGQCVNENGEISIFINTLQPEEEQIQTLLHEVGHADFNLFSSSNKRWCRETMRVEKEASQFVRHYKLGY
;
A
#
# COMPACT_ATOMS: atom_id res chain seq x y z
N MET A 1 -9.26 -14.22 -7.83
CA MET A 1 -8.82 -12.84 -7.54
C MET A 1 -8.72 -12.73 -6.04
N ASN A 2 -7.51 -12.76 -5.50
CA ASN A 2 -7.29 -12.50 -4.07
C ASN A 2 -7.53 -11.00 -3.79
N ARG A 3 -7.61 -10.61 -2.52
CA ARG A 3 -7.93 -9.21 -2.19
C ARG A 3 -6.77 -8.29 -2.52
N LEU A 4 -5.54 -8.76 -2.40
CA LEU A 4 -4.33 -8.01 -2.75
C LEU A 4 -4.30 -7.63 -4.25
N GLU A 5 -4.59 -8.58 -5.14
CA GLU A 5 -4.69 -8.39 -6.60
C GLU A 5 -5.73 -7.32 -6.95
N TYR A 6 -6.87 -7.31 -6.26
CA TYR A 6 -7.90 -6.28 -6.46
C TYR A 6 -7.39 -4.87 -6.14
N TYR A 7 -6.54 -4.70 -5.13
CA TYR A 7 -5.96 -3.40 -4.81
C TYR A 7 -4.81 -3.04 -5.75
N ILE A 8 -3.99 -4.01 -6.16
CA ILE A 8 -2.94 -3.81 -7.18
C ILE A 8 -3.56 -3.28 -8.48
N ASP A 9 -4.66 -3.87 -8.94
CA ASP A 9 -5.36 -3.46 -10.16
C ASP A 9 -5.89 -2.02 -10.12
N LYS A 10 -6.09 -1.44 -8.93
CA LYS A 10 -6.52 -0.04 -8.78
C LYS A 10 -5.40 0.97 -9.03
N PHE A 11 -4.14 0.53 -9.01
CA PHE A 11 -2.99 1.42 -9.12
C PHE A 11 -2.05 0.97 -10.25
N PRO A 12 -2.50 1.00 -11.51
CA PRO A 12 -1.72 0.50 -12.65
C PRO A 12 -0.45 1.32 -12.93
N ASP A 13 -0.37 2.54 -12.39
CA ASP A 13 0.79 3.44 -12.55
C ASP A 13 2.00 3.00 -11.71
N TYR A 14 1.83 2.02 -10.82
CA TYR A 14 2.88 1.51 -9.92
C TYR A 14 3.23 0.07 -10.22
N LYS A 15 4.51 -0.27 -10.04
CA LYS A 15 4.99 -1.66 -10.13
C LYS A 15 4.97 -2.29 -8.75
N PHE A 16 4.23 -3.37 -8.57
CA PHE A 16 4.16 -4.08 -7.30
C PHE A 16 5.04 -5.33 -7.31
N TYR A 17 5.80 -5.52 -6.23
CA TYR A 17 6.68 -6.66 -6.04
C TYR A 17 6.44 -7.30 -4.67
N GLY A 18 6.20 -8.61 -4.66
CA GLY A 18 6.23 -9.39 -3.42
C GLY A 18 7.67 -9.76 -3.08
N ILE A 19 8.10 -9.48 -1.86
CA ILE A 19 9.42 -9.85 -1.34
C ILE A 19 9.28 -10.57 -0.01
N GLU A 20 10.22 -11.45 0.30
CA GLU A 20 10.26 -12.16 1.57
C GLU A 20 11.41 -11.59 2.42
N VAL A 21 11.06 -10.88 3.47
CA VAL A 21 12.04 -10.31 4.40
C VAL A 21 11.71 -10.83 5.80
N ASP A 22 12.60 -11.64 6.35
CA ASP A 22 12.50 -12.18 7.71
C ASP A 22 12.90 -11.13 8.76
N ASP A 23 12.23 -9.99 8.71
CA ASP A 23 12.29 -8.94 9.72
C ASP A 23 10.86 -8.49 10.06
N ARG A 24 10.48 -8.67 11.32
CA ARG A 24 9.15 -8.29 11.84
C ARG A 24 8.87 -6.80 11.80
N ARG A 25 9.88 -5.96 11.54
CA ARG A 25 9.75 -4.50 11.42
C ARG A 25 9.62 -4.05 9.97
N PHE A 26 9.86 -4.94 9.02
CA PHE A 26 9.78 -4.63 7.60
C PHE A 26 8.43 -5.09 7.05
N PHE A 27 7.59 -4.10 6.71
CA PHE A 27 6.27 -4.32 6.15
C PHE A 27 6.26 -4.14 4.64
N GLY A 28 6.96 -3.11 4.14
CA GLY A 28 7.15 -2.84 2.73
C GLY A 28 7.98 -1.58 2.52
N GLN A 29 8.15 -1.20 1.25
CA GLN A 29 8.94 -0.03 0.86
C GLN A 29 8.49 0.50 -0.50
N CYS A 30 8.31 1.82 -0.61
CA CYS A 30 8.22 2.54 -1.87
C CYS A 30 9.60 3.02 -2.33
N VAL A 31 9.94 2.78 -3.60
CA VAL A 31 11.17 3.27 -4.24
C VAL A 31 10.79 3.99 -5.54
N ASN A 32 11.36 5.18 -5.76
CA ASN A 32 11.25 5.90 -7.02
C ASN A 32 12.62 5.89 -7.72
N GLU A 33 12.70 5.21 -8.86
CA GLU A 33 13.89 5.20 -9.70
C GLU A 33 13.55 5.81 -11.06
N ASN A 34 14.18 6.93 -11.40
CA ASN A 34 13.99 7.60 -12.70
C ASN A 34 12.53 7.93 -13.06
N GLY A 35 11.67 8.19 -12.07
CA GLY A 35 10.25 8.49 -12.27
C GLY A 35 9.34 7.27 -12.35
N GLU A 36 9.89 6.05 -12.27
CA GLU A 36 9.10 4.84 -12.07
C GLU A 36 9.00 4.53 -10.58
N ILE A 37 7.79 4.28 -10.09
CA ILE A 37 7.58 3.89 -8.70
C ILE A 37 7.39 2.37 -8.61
N SER A 38 8.21 1.78 -7.75
CA SER A 38 8.12 0.38 -7.37
C SER A 38 7.72 0.28 -5.91
N ILE A 39 6.69 -0.51 -5.61
CA ILE A 39 6.18 -0.77 -4.27
C ILE A 39 6.46 -2.22 -3.93
N PHE A 40 7.26 -2.42 -2.88
CA PHE A 40 7.64 -3.72 -2.36
C PHE A 40 6.79 -4.06 -1.15
N ILE A 41 6.18 -5.25 -1.15
CA ILE A 41 5.29 -5.72 -0.09
C ILE A 41 5.89 -7.01 0.50
N ASN A 42 6.02 -7.07 1.82
CA ASN A 42 6.51 -8.27 2.49
C ASN A 42 5.44 -9.37 2.50
N THR A 43 5.65 -10.45 1.74
CA THR A 43 4.68 -11.55 1.60
C THR A 43 4.63 -12.47 2.82
N LEU A 44 5.58 -12.34 3.75
CA LEU A 44 5.56 -13.08 5.02
C LEU A 44 4.53 -12.53 6.02
N GLN A 45 4.01 -11.33 5.77
CA GLN A 45 2.95 -10.73 6.59
C GLN A 45 1.57 -11.29 6.22
N PRO A 46 0.57 -11.26 7.13
CA PRO A 46 -0.81 -11.59 6.77
C PRO A 46 -1.35 -10.74 5.60
N GLU A 47 -2.28 -11.28 4.79
CA GLU A 47 -2.83 -10.59 3.60
C GLU A 47 -3.36 -9.19 3.94
N GLU A 48 -4.01 -9.02 5.08
CA GLU A 48 -4.50 -7.72 5.55
C GLU A 48 -3.38 -6.70 5.80
N GLU A 49 -2.27 -7.13 6.38
CA GLU A 49 -1.11 -6.28 6.64
C GLU A 49 -0.37 -5.95 5.33
N GLN A 50 -0.36 -6.87 4.38
CA GLN A 50 0.11 -6.64 3.01
C GLN A 50 -0.73 -5.58 2.31
N ILE A 51 -2.07 -5.64 2.43
CA ILE A 51 -2.98 -4.64 1.85
C ILE A 51 -2.78 -3.27 2.52
N GLN A 52 -2.63 -3.21 3.84
CA GLN A 52 -2.35 -1.95 4.52
C GLN A 52 -1.03 -1.33 4.07
N THR A 53 0.00 -2.16 3.96
CA THR A 53 1.32 -1.74 3.47
C THR A 53 1.21 -1.21 2.05
N LEU A 54 0.54 -1.94 1.15
CA LEU A 54 0.30 -1.50 -0.22
C LEU A 54 -0.26 -0.08 -0.24
N LEU A 55 -1.33 0.16 0.51
CA LEU A 55 -2.02 1.45 0.52
C LEU A 55 -1.18 2.55 1.17
N HIS A 56 -0.42 2.22 2.20
CA HIS A 56 0.49 3.15 2.86
C HIS A 56 1.62 3.61 1.93
N GLU A 57 2.24 2.66 1.22
CA GLU A 57 3.32 2.95 0.28
C GLU A 57 2.82 3.69 -0.97
N VAL A 58 1.60 3.38 -1.44
CA VAL A 58 0.91 4.19 -2.47
C VAL A 58 0.65 5.62 -1.95
N GLY A 59 0.27 5.76 -0.67
CA GLY A 59 0.17 7.04 0.01
C GLY A 59 1.47 7.83 -0.06
N HIS A 60 2.59 7.21 0.32
CA HIS A 60 3.90 7.84 0.23
C HIS A 60 4.29 8.20 -1.20
N ALA A 61 4.01 7.33 -2.17
CA ALA A 61 4.25 7.58 -3.59
C ALA A 61 3.51 8.84 -4.08
N ASP A 62 2.20 8.93 -3.80
CA ASP A 62 1.38 10.08 -4.16
C ASP A 62 1.84 11.35 -3.43
N PHE A 63 2.06 11.28 -2.11
CA PHE A 63 2.44 12.46 -1.32
C PHE A 63 3.85 12.96 -1.66
N ASN A 64 4.81 12.06 -1.93
CA ASN A 64 6.17 12.44 -2.35
C ASN A 64 6.24 12.90 -3.81
N LEU A 65 5.42 12.35 -4.73
CA LEU A 65 5.33 12.86 -6.11
C LEU A 65 4.60 14.20 -6.20
N PHE A 66 3.64 14.48 -5.32
CA PHE A 66 2.70 15.60 -5.48
C PHE A 66 2.79 16.67 -4.40
N SER A 67 4.00 17.13 -4.07
CA SER A 67 4.14 18.47 -3.48
C SER A 67 3.56 19.59 -4.39
N SER A 68 3.14 19.27 -5.63
CA SER A 68 2.61 20.27 -6.57
C SER A 68 1.44 19.91 -7.51
N SER A 69 0.87 18.69 -7.65
CA SER A 69 -0.08 18.51 -8.81
C SER A 69 -1.33 17.60 -8.78
N ASN A 70 -1.62 16.69 -7.83
CA ASN A 70 -2.85 15.86 -7.98
C ASN A 70 -3.63 15.54 -6.68
N LYS A 71 -4.32 16.56 -6.15
CA LYS A 71 -5.17 16.45 -4.95
C LYS A 71 -6.31 15.41 -5.02
N ARG A 72 -6.71 14.98 -6.23
CA ARG A 72 -7.79 14.00 -6.43
C ARG A 72 -7.36 12.58 -6.05
N TRP A 73 -6.18 12.16 -6.50
CA TRP A 73 -5.61 10.84 -6.22
C TRP A 73 -5.25 10.68 -4.75
N CYS A 74 -4.64 11.70 -4.13
CA CYS A 74 -4.41 11.71 -2.69
C CYS A 74 -5.71 11.49 -1.87
N ARG A 75 -6.86 12.01 -2.33
CA ARG A 75 -8.15 11.78 -1.65
C ARG A 75 -8.68 10.36 -1.81
N GLU A 76 -8.41 9.73 -2.94
CA GLU A 76 -8.77 8.33 -3.19
C GLU A 76 -7.88 7.42 -2.34
N THR A 77 -6.57 7.65 -2.35
CA THR A 77 -5.59 6.95 -1.51
C THR A 77 -5.93 7.08 -0.02
N MET A 78 -6.20 8.29 0.49
CA MET A 78 -6.65 8.49 1.89
C MET A 78 -7.98 7.79 2.23
N ARG A 79 -8.91 7.67 1.27
CA ARG A 79 -10.17 6.92 1.48
C ARG A 79 -9.89 5.44 1.62
N VAL A 80 -9.07 4.90 0.73
CA VAL A 80 -8.74 3.47 0.74
C VAL A 80 -7.89 3.11 1.96
N GLU A 81 -6.92 3.94 2.37
CA GLU A 81 -6.19 3.80 3.64
C GLU A 81 -7.13 3.77 4.86
N LYS A 82 -8.13 4.66 4.89
CA LYS A 82 -9.12 4.72 5.97
C LYS A 82 -10.01 3.47 5.99
N GLU A 83 -10.43 2.98 4.84
CA GLU A 83 -11.20 1.73 4.70
C GLU A 83 -10.40 0.53 5.20
N ALA A 84 -9.13 0.40 4.78
CA ALA A 84 -8.23 -0.66 5.24
C ALA A 84 -7.91 -0.56 6.74
N SER A 85 -7.76 0.66 7.27
CA SER A 85 -7.55 0.90 8.70
C SER A 85 -8.77 0.53 9.55
N GLN A 86 -9.98 0.86 9.09
CA GLN A 86 -11.24 0.51 9.77
C GLN A 86 -11.47 -1.00 9.78
N PHE A 87 -11.15 -1.68 8.67
CA PHE A 87 -11.28 -3.13 8.55
C PHE A 87 -10.37 -3.88 9.54
N VAL A 88 -9.09 -3.49 9.62
CA VAL A 88 -8.15 -4.11 10.58
C VAL A 88 -8.51 -3.81 12.03
N ARG A 89 -9.03 -2.61 12.32
CA ARG A 89 -9.51 -2.28 13.67
C ARG A 89 -10.71 -3.14 14.08
N HIS A 90 -11.56 -3.53 13.13
CA HIS A 90 -12.67 -4.45 13.37
C HIS A 90 -12.19 -5.87 13.69
N TYR A 91 -11.11 -6.33 13.06
CA TYR A 91 -10.50 -7.64 13.33
C TYR A 91 -9.66 -7.68 14.62
N LYS A 92 -8.96 -6.59 14.99
CA LYS A 92 -8.17 -6.52 16.24
C LYS A 92 -9.00 -6.41 17.52
N LEU A 93 -10.31 -6.15 17.44
CA LEU A 93 -11.22 -6.09 18.60
C LEU A 93 -12.05 -7.37 18.80
N GLY A 94 -11.74 -8.44 18.07
CA GLY A 94 -12.42 -9.72 18.16
C GLY A 94 -11.68 -10.78 18.98
N TYR A 95 -11.17 -10.45 20.17
CA TYR A 95 -10.75 -11.42 21.22
C TYR A 95 -10.91 -10.81 22.61
#